data_AF-A0A9Q9HU91-F1
#
_entry.id   AF-A0A9Q9HU91-F1
#
_cell.length_a   1.000
_cell.length_b   1.000
_cell.length_c   1.000
_cell.angle_alpha   90.00
_cell.angle_beta   90.00
_cell.angle_gamma   90.00
#
_symmetry.space_group_name_H-M   'P 1'
#
loop_
_entity.id
_entity.type
_entity.pdbx_description
1 polymer ?
#
loop_
_entity_poly.entity_id
_entity_poly.type
_entity_poly.pdbx_seq_one_letter_code
_entity_poly.pdbx_strand_id
1 'polypeptide(L)' 'MLEGKKTYIIAAMILLSVFVERGLGIDVPGIEISDNWGLVVMNALGLGTPA' A
#
# COMPACT_ATOMS: atom_id res chain seq x y z
N MET A 1 -11.97 -16.07 9.05
CA MET A 1 -10.54 -16.17 8.65
C MET A 1 -10.19 -15.49 7.32
N LEU A 2 -11.09 -14.75 6.66
CA LEU A 2 -10.78 -14.01 5.42
C LEU A 2 -10.34 -12.55 5.66
N GLU A 3 -10.67 -11.98 6.83
CA GLU A 3 -10.51 -10.54 7.08
C GLU A 3 -9.05 -10.10 7.06
N GLY A 4 -8.18 -10.79 7.82
CA GLY A 4 -6.73 -10.52 7.80
C GLY A 4 -6.09 -10.77 6.44
N LYS A 5 -6.53 -11.79 5.67
CA LYS A 5 -5.96 -12.06 4.33
C LYS A 5 -6.21 -10.88 3.38
N LYS A 6 -7.41 -10.29 3.42
CA LYS A 6 -7.77 -9.15 2.58
C LYS A 6 -6.91 -7.92 2.92
N THR A 7 -6.67 -7.67 4.20
CA THR A 7 -5.75 -6.64 4.72
C THR A 7 -4.33 -6.82 4.17
N TYR A 8 -3.76 -8.02 4.26
CA TYR A 8 -2.42 -8.28 3.74
C TYR A 8 -2.33 -8.16 2.21
N ILE A 9 -3.37 -8.57 1.48
CA ILE A 9 -3.43 -8.43 0.02
C ILE A 9 -3.40 -6.95 -0.38
N ILE A 10 -4.18 -6.11 0.30
CA ILE A 10 -4.21 -4.67 0.01
C ILE A 10 -2.86 -4.02 0.31
N ALA A 11 -2.27 -4.31 1.47
CA ALA A 11 -0.95 -3.80 1.84
C ALA A 11 0.14 -4.25 0.85
N ALA A 12 0.11 -5.52 0.42
CA ALA A 12 1.03 -6.05 -0.58
C ALA A 12 0.88 -5.35 -1.93
N MET A 13 -0.36 -5.10 -2.39
CA MET A 13 -0.61 -4.36 -3.65
C MET A 13 -0.08 -2.93 -3.61
N ILE A 14 -0.22 -2.25 -2.47
CA ILE A 14 0.32 -0.89 -2.28
C ILE A 14 1.85 -0.94 -2.36
N LEU A 15 2.49 -1.85 -1.62
CA LEU A 15 3.95 -2.02 -1.66
C LEU A 15 4.48 -2.37 -3.04
N LEU A 16 3.76 -3.22 -3.78
CA LEU A 16 4.15 -3.63 -5.12
C LEU A 16 4.05 -2.46 -6.12
N SER A 17 3.02 -1.62 -5.99
CA SER A 17 2.88 -0.39 -6.78
C SER A 17 4.03 0.59 -6.49
N VAL A 18 4.36 0.78 -5.21
CA VAL A 18 5.51 1.60 -4.78
C VAL A 18 6.81 1.08 -5.34
N PHE A 19 7.02 -0.23 -5.31
CA PHE A 19 8.22 -0.84 -5.87
C PHE A 19 8.33 -0.61 -7.39
N VAL A 20 7.23 -0.70 -8.12
CA VAL A 20 7.22 -0.47 -9.57
C VAL A 20 7.51 0.99 -9.92
N GLU A 21 6.84 1.95 -9.27
CA GLU A 21 7.07 3.36 -9.59
C GLU A 21 8.41 3.89 -9.06
N ARG A 22 8.73 3.64 -7.79
CA ARG A 22 9.94 4.22 -7.14
C ARG A 22 11.18 3.35 -7.34
N GLY A 23 11.02 2.04 -7.47
CA GLY A 23 12.13 1.10 -7.65
C GLY A 23 12.48 0.86 -9.12
N LEU A 24 11.48 0.72 -9.99
CA LEU A 24 11.69 0.50 -11.43
C LEU A 24 11.54 1.76 -12.28
N GLY A 25 11.01 2.86 -11.73
CA GLY A 25 10.80 4.11 -12.47
C GLY A 25 9.69 4.03 -13.52
N ILE A 26 8.76 3.07 -13.38
CA ILE A 26 7.65 2.86 -14.31
C ILE A 26 6.40 3.51 -13.71
N ASP A 27 5.86 4.53 -14.36
CA ASP A 27 4.58 5.14 -13.97
C ASP A 27 3.44 4.12 -14.09
N VAL A 28 2.72 3.88 -12.99
CA VAL A 28 1.59 2.96 -12.99
C VAL A 28 0.30 3.76 -13.25
N PRO A 29 -0.34 3.58 -14.42
CA PRO A 29 -1.50 4.38 -14.79
C PRO A 29 -2.67 4.15 -13.82
N GLY A 30 -3.18 5.23 -13.23
CA GLY A 30 -4.29 5.19 -12.29
C GLY A 30 -3.90 4.99 -10.83
N ILE A 31 -2.60 4.95 -10.50
CA ILE A 31 -2.10 4.94 -9.13
C ILE A 31 -1.29 6.22 -8.90
N GLU A 32 -1.73 7.05 -7.96
CA GLU A 32 -0.92 8.16 -7.46
C GLU A 32 -0.25 7.74 -6.16
N ILE A 33 1.06 7.53 -6.19
CA ILE A 33 1.83 7.21 -4.99
C ILE A 33 2.12 8.48 -4.22
N SER A 34 1.25 8.74 -3.24
CA SER A 34 1.46 9.79 -2.24
C SER A 34 2.82 9.60 -1.55
N ASP A 35 3.52 10.71 -1.25
CA ASP A 35 4.79 10.66 -0.50
C ASP A 35 4.66 9.95 0.87
N ASN A 36 3.44 9.90 1.42
CA ASN A 36 3.12 9.21 2.67
C ASN A 36 2.63 7.76 2.47
N TRP A 37 3.02 7.08 1.38
CA TRP A 37 2.62 5.71 1.08
C TRP A 37 2.87 4.71 2.22
N GLY A 38 3.91 4.92 3.03
CA GLY A 38 4.18 4.10 4.22
C GLY A 38 3.05 4.17 5.26
N LEU A 39 2.49 5.36 5.47
CA LEU A 39 1.35 5.56 6.36
C LEU A 39 0.07 4.92 5.79
N VAL A 40 -0.10 4.93 4.46
CA VAL A 40 -1.19 4.23 3.78
C VAL A 40 -1.07 2.71 3.96
N VAL A 41 0.13 2.15 3.86
CA VAL A 41 0.38 0.72 4.15
C VAL A 41 0.09 0.40 5.61
N MET A 42 0.55 1.22 6.56
CA MET A 42 0.28 1.00 7.99
C MET A 42 -1.21 1.08 8.32
N ASN A 43 -1.94 2.04 7.73
CA ASN A 43 -3.40 2.12 7.82
C ASN A 43 -4.07 0.89 7.20
N ALA A 44 -3.63 0.46 6.01
CA ALA A 44 -4.15 -0.72 5.34
C ALA A 44 -3.89 -2.01 6.11
N LEU A 45 -2.83 -2.07 6.91
CA LEU A 45 -2.50 -3.17 7.83
C LEU A 45 -3.27 -3.11 9.16
N GLY A 46 -4.11 -2.09 9.38
CA GLY A 46 -4.81 -1.87 10.64
C GLY A 46 -3.90 -1.42 11.79
N LEU A 47 -2.67 -0.99 11.46
CA LEU A 47 -1.69 -0.43 12.40
C LEU A 47 -1.81 1.10 12.52
N GLY A 48 -2.65 1.70 11.67
CA GLY A 48 -3.11 3.08 11.82
C GLY A 48 -3.92 3.23 13.09
N THR A 49 -3.35 3.91 14.08
CA THR A 49 -3.99 4.17 15.36
C THR A 49 -5.39 4.79 15.16
N PRO A 50 -6.48 4.17 15.65
CA PRO A 50 -7.72 4.89 15.84
C PRO A 50 -7.49 5.85 17.02
N ALA A 51 -7.47 7.15 16.72
CA ALA A 51 -7.70 8.18 17.74
C ALA A 51 -9.20 8.30 18.00
#